data_AF-A0A8B6MD23-F1
#
_entry.id   AF-A0A8B6MD23-F1
#
_cell.length_a   1.000
_cell.length_b   1.000
_cell.length_c   1.000
_cell.angle_alpha   90.00
_cell.angle_beta   90.00
_cell.angle_gamma   90.00
#
_symmetry.space_group_name_H-M   'P 1'
#
loop_
_entity.id
_entity.type
_entity.pdbx_description
1 polymer ?
#
loop_
_entity_poly.entity_id
_entity_poly.type
_entity_poly.pdbx_seq_one_letter_code
_entity_poly.pdbx_strand_id
1 'polypeptide(L)'
;MNANLQLIAESLKLDGFAFAQAKQMDAALREAGLTDWDSFAQSWNDLGIDGYMADGGRYRRRRYAAFAAAQGEITRKPHQPHYQSRDYNPLNGGLERWFAPVTSAIGAHPAMRAILRACFDLFDGLTPADAKPAAWHVEIHQFRIEARAGEHGLPTPEGLHRDGVDWVLVLLVARENVASGMTSIHDLLKQNIGNFTLTQPMDAAFVDDSRVYHGVTPVEPLDPSRPAYRDVLVVTFRR
;
A
#
# COMPACT_ATOMS: atom_id res chain seq x y z
N MET A 1 -6.47 -19.62 7.00
CA MET A 1 -6.01 -18.31 7.52
C MET A 1 -5.39 -18.54 8.89
N ASN A 2 -4.27 -17.92 9.21
CA ASN A 2 -3.66 -18.04 10.55
C ASN A 2 -4.32 -17.11 11.58
N ALA A 3 -4.01 -17.30 12.86
CA ALA A 3 -4.65 -16.55 13.96
C ALA A 3 -4.38 -15.04 13.88
N ASN A 4 -3.19 -14.63 13.44
CA ASN A 4 -2.83 -13.22 13.32
C ASN A 4 -3.63 -12.51 12.21
N LEU A 5 -3.80 -13.16 11.05
CA LEU A 5 -4.65 -12.69 9.96
C LEU A 5 -6.14 -12.76 10.29
N GLN A 6 -6.56 -13.71 11.12
CA GLN A 6 -7.96 -13.84 11.54
C GLN A 6 -8.45 -12.59 12.28
N LEU A 7 -7.65 -12.04 13.20
CA LEU A 7 -7.98 -10.79 13.89
C LEU A 7 -8.10 -9.60 12.93
N ILE A 8 -7.21 -9.51 11.95
CA ILE A 8 -7.26 -8.49 10.89
C ILE A 8 -8.53 -8.66 10.06
N ALA A 9 -8.87 -9.92 9.72
CA ALA A 9 -10.05 -10.27 8.93
C ALA A 9 -11.35 -9.89 9.66
N GLU A 10 -11.41 -10.06 10.98
CA GLU A 10 -12.57 -9.70 11.80
C GLU A 10 -12.79 -8.18 11.82
N SER A 11 -11.74 -7.38 12.06
CA SER A 11 -11.83 -5.92 11.95
C SER A 11 -12.23 -5.47 10.54
N LEU A 12 -11.62 -6.05 9.50
CA LEU A 12 -11.93 -5.67 8.13
C LEU A 12 -13.39 -6.00 7.75
N LYS A 13 -13.90 -7.15 8.21
CA LYS A 13 -15.31 -7.53 8.05
C LYS A 13 -16.25 -6.57 8.78
N LEU A 14 -15.92 -6.20 10.01
CA LEU A 14 -16.79 -5.35 10.82
C LEU A 14 -16.80 -3.92 10.29
N ASP A 15 -15.62 -3.31 10.15
CA ASP A 15 -15.48 -1.86 10.01
C ASP A 15 -15.14 -1.41 8.57
N GLY A 16 -14.76 -2.35 7.68
CA GLY A 16 -14.28 -2.02 6.33
C GLY A 16 -12.84 -1.54 6.28
N PHE A 17 -12.16 -1.48 7.43
CA PHE A 17 -10.72 -1.24 7.53
C PHE A 17 -10.12 -2.00 8.72
N ALA A 18 -8.80 -2.15 8.74
CA ALA A 18 -8.08 -2.63 9.91
C ALA A 18 -6.71 -1.94 10.02
N PHE A 19 -6.29 -1.63 11.25
CA PHE A 19 -4.93 -1.21 11.55
C PHE A 19 -4.23 -2.34 12.32
N ALA A 20 -3.24 -2.97 11.68
CA ALA A 20 -2.40 -3.99 12.30
C ALA A 20 -1.06 -3.37 12.71
N GLN A 21 -0.72 -3.47 13.99
CA GLN A 21 0.55 -2.98 14.49
C GLN A 21 1.71 -3.91 14.08
N ALA A 22 2.92 -3.36 14.03
CA ALA A 22 4.14 -4.04 13.60
C ALA A 22 4.32 -5.45 14.18
N LYS A 23 4.07 -5.66 15.48
CA LYS A 23 4.21 -6.98 16.12
C LYS A 23 3.24 -8.02 15.55
N GLN A 24 1.98 -7.64 15.33
CA GLN A 24 0.97 -8.52 14.76
C GLN A 24 1.27 -8.82 13.29
N MET A 25 1.67 -7.79 12.53
CA MET A 25 1.99 -7.94 11.11
C MET A 25 3.27 -8.77 10.90
N ASP A 26 4.33 -8.55 11.69
CA ASP A 26 5.55 -9.37 11.67
C ASP A 26 5.23 -10.85 11.90
N ALA A 27 4.42 -11.16 12.91
CA ALA A 27 3.99 -12.53 13.19
C ALA A 27 3.21 -13.14 12.02
N ALA A 28 2.22 -12.41 11.48
CA ALA A 28 1.46 -12.86 10.31
C ALA A 28 2.35 -13.14 9.09
N LEU A 29 3.31 -12.26 8.81
CA LEU A 29 4.21 -12.38 7.67
C LEU A 29 5.24 -13.50 7.86
N ARG A 30 5.78 -13.71 9.07
CA ARG A 30 6.71 -14.82 9.36
C ARG A 30 6.06 -16.17 9.14
N GLU A 31 4.80 -16.32 9.55
CA GLU A 31 4.03 -17.53 9.25
C GLU A 31 3.78 -17.73 7.75
N ALA A 32 3.69 -16.63 6.98
CA ALA A 32 3.62 -16.67 5.51
C ALA A 32 4.99 -16.92 4.83
N GLY A 33 6.08 -17.00 5.60
CA GLY A 33 7.44 -17.28 5.12
C GLY A 33 8.35 -16.05 4.99
N LEU A 34 8.07 -14.97 5.71
CA LEU A 34 8.92 -13.77 5.71
C LEU A 34 10.33 -14.08 6.23
N THR A 35 11.32 -13.81 5.38
CA THR A 35 12.73 -13.68 5.74
C THR A 35 13.33 -12.44 5.07
N ASP A 36 14.51 -12.03 5.55
CA ASP A 36 15.36 -11.00 4.93
C ASP A 36 14.68 -9.62 4.81
N TRP A 37 13.93 -9.22 5.84
CA TRP A 37 13.22 -7.94 5.85
C TRP A 37 14.13 -6.73 5.60
N ASP A 38 15.33 -6.71 6.20
CA ASP A 38 16.22 -5.55 6.10
C ASP A 38 16.69 -5.30 4.65
N SER A 39 17.04 -6.35 3.91
CA SER A 39 17.40 -6.21 2.48
C SER A 39 16.19 -5.83 1.62
N PHE A 40 15.00 -6.30 1.97
CA PHE A 40 13.77 -5.87 1.32
C PHE A 40 13.52 -4.37 1.53
N ALA A 41 13.62 -3.90 2.77
CA ALA A 41 13.41 -2.49 3.14
C ALA A 41 14.44 -1.56 2.48
N GLN A 42 15.71 -1.99 2.38
CA GLN A 42 16.77 -1.23 1.70
C GLN A 42 16.48 -0.96 0.22
N SER A 43 15.61 -1.73 -0.43
CA SER A 43 15.25 -1.52 -1.84
C SER A 43 14.56 -0.17 -2.11
N TRP A 44 13.99 0.49 -1.09
CA TRP A 44 13.44 1.85 -1.23
C TRP A 44 14.50 2.92 -1.50
N ASN A 45 15.77 2.62 -1.28
CA ASN A 45 16.87 3.55 -1.58
C ASN A 45 17.19 3.63 -3.09
N ASP A 46 16.64 2.74 -3.91
CA ASP A 46 16.80 2.73 -5.37
C ASP A 46 15.45 2.95 -6.09
N LEU A 47 14.69 3.95 -5.66
CA LEU A 47 13.45 4.37 -6.33
C LEU A 47 13.68 5.59 -7.24
N GLY A 48 13.10 5.52 -8.45
CA GLY A 48 13.06 6.64 -9.40
C GLY A 48 12.01 7.67 -9.03
N ILE A 49 12.18 8.92 -9.49
CA ILE A 49 11.19 10.00 -9.33
C ILE A 49 9.90 9.64 -10.07
N ASP A 50 8.75 9.91 -9.47
CA ASP A 50 7.46 9.83 -10.14
C ASP A 50 7.31 11.00 -11.12
N GLY A 51 7.38 10.72 -12.43
CA GLY A 51 7.23 11.71 -13.50
C GLY A 51 5.77 12.08 -13.83
N TYR A 52 4.79 11.47 -13.16
CA TYR A 52 3.36 11.66 -13.43
C TYR A 52 2.65 12.43 -12.30
N MET A 53 3.39 13.18 -11.49
CA MET A 53 2.82 14.06 -10.46
C MET A 53 2.15 15.28 -11.09
N ALA A 54 0.81 15.28 -11.19
CA ALA A 54 0.05 16.35 -11.85
C ALA A 54 0.13 17.72 -11.16
N ASP A 55 0.46 17.75 -9.87
CA ASP A 55 0.74 18.99 -9.12
C ASP A 55 2.16 19.52 -9.35
N GLY A 56 2.97 18.83 -10.16
CA GLY A 56 4.37 19.17 -10.44
C GLY A 56 5.34 18.82 -9.30
N GLY A 57 4.85 18.18 -8.23
CA GLY A 57 5.67 17.79 -7.08
C GLY A 57 6.76 16.78 -7.44
N ARG A 58 7.92 16.87 -6.80
CA ARG A 58 9.02 15.89 -6.94
C ARG A 58 9.30 15.10 -5.67
N TYR A 59 8.38 15.19 -4.71
CA TYR A 59 8.48 14.54 -3.41
C TYR A 59 8.16 13.04 -3.46
N ARG A 60 7.62 12.49 -4.55
CA ARG A 60 7.28 11.07 -4.67
C ARG A 60 8.28 10.32 -5.53
N ARG A 61 8.84 9.24 -4.99
CA ARG A 61 9.60 8.23 -5.73
C ARG A 61 8.84 6.91 -5.73
N ARG A 62 8.95 6.15 -6.81
CA ARG A 62 8.23 4.88 -6.91
C ARG A 62 8.81 3.85 -7.86
N ARG A 63 8.37 2.62 -7.66
CA ARG A 63 8.41 1.53 -8.64
C ARG A 63 7.09 0.76 -8.62
N TYR A 64 6.81 0.03 -9.70
CA TYR A 64 5.54 -0.66 -9.92
C TYR A 64 5.73 -2.08 -10.44
N ALA A 65 4.88 -3.02 -10.05
CA ALA A 65 4.72 -4.30 -10.72
C ALA A 65 3.30 -4.83 -10.59
N ALA A 66 2.95 -5.74 -11.48
CA ALA A 66 1.68 -6.46 -11.46
C ALA A 66 1.91 -7.97 -11.33
N PHE A 67 0.98 -8.64 -10.66
CA PHE A 67 0.96 -10.08 -10.42
C PHE A 67 -0.45 -10.62 -10.69
N ALA A 68 -0.54 -11.91 -10.98
CA ALA A 68 -1.77 -12.69 -10.87
C ALA A 68 -1.64 -13.56 -9.61
N ALA A 69 -2.65 -13.54 -8.74
CA ALA A 69 -2.67 -14.35 -7.53
C ALA A 69 -3.88 -15.29 -7.53
N ALA A 70 -3.62 -16.59 -7.45
CA ALA A 70 -4.60 -17.65 -7.38
C ALA A 70 -4.20 -18.62 -6.25
N GLN A 71 -5.09 -19.58 -5.94
CA GLN A 71 -4.83 -20.55 -4.89
C GLN A 71 -3.52 -21.31 -5.15
N GLY A 72 -2.54 -21.15 -4.25
CA GLY A 72 -1.24 -21.82 -4.33
C GLY A 72 -0.25 -21.23 -5.35
N GLU A 73 -0.66 -20.26 -6.17
CA GLU A 73 0.18 -19.67 -7.22
C GLU A 73 0.09 -18.15 -7.24
N ILE A 74 1.25 -17.49 -7.18
CA ILE A 74 1.36 -16.05 -7.40
C ILE A 74 2.41 -15.84 -8.48
N THR A 75 2.02 -15.32 -9.62
CA THR A 75 2.87 -15.23 -10.81
C THR A 75 2.99 -13.78 -11.26
N ARG A 76 4.24 -13.34 -11.49
CA ARG A 76 4.52 -11.97 -11.95
C ARG A 76 4.05 -11.80 -13.39
N LYS A 77 3.28 -10.74 -13.65
CA LYS A 77 2.81 -10.39 -15.00
C LYS A 77 3.90 -9.65 -15.78
N PRO A 78 3.82 -9.62 -17.12
CA PRO A 78 4.59 -8.68 -17.94
C PRO A 78 4.46 -7.26 -17.41
N HIS A 79 5.51 -6.44 -17.58
CA HIS A 79 5.43 -5.04 -17.22
C HIS A 79 4.33 -4.36 -18.06
N GLN A 80 3.48 -3.61 -17.37
CA GLN A 80 2.27 -3.00 -17.91
C GLN A 80 2.08 -1.63 -17.24
N PRO A 81 1.25 -0.73 -17.79
CA PRO A 81 0.99 0.54 -17.14
C PRO A 81 0.08 0.33 -15.93
N HIS A 82 0.19 1.26 -14.98
CA HIS A 82 -0.84 1.46 -13.99
C HIS A 82 -1.91 2.39 -14.58
N TYR A 83 -3.17 1.97 -14.53
CA TYR A 83 -4.31 2.72 -15.03
C TYR A 83 -5.39 2.83 -13.95
N GLN A 84 -5.91 4.04 -13.77
CA GLN A 84 -7.10 4.30 -12.96
C GLN A 84 -8.09 5.11 -13.80
N SER A 85 -9.39 4.82 -13.68
CA SER A 85 -10.41 5.67 -14.31
C SER A 85 -10.46 7.04 -13.63
N ARG A 86 -11.04 8.03 -14.31
CA ARG A 86 -11.25 9.36 -13.73
C ARG A 86 -12.23 9.36 -12.56
N ASP A 87 -13.09 8.35 -12.46
CA ASP A 87 -14.06 8.21 -11.37
C ASP A 87 -13.37 7.95 -10.03
N TYR A 88 -12.22 7.28 -10.05
CA TYR A 88 -11.43 6.93 -8.86
C TYR A 88 -10.20 7.83 -8.67
N ASN A 89 -9.56 8.26 -9.76
CA ASN A 89 -8.45 9.19 -9.69
C ASN A 89 -8.76 10.46 -10.52
N PRO A 90 -9.41 11.48 -9.94
CA PRO A 90 -9.70 12.72 -10.65
C PRO A 90 -8.44 13.46 -11.12
N LEU A 91 -7.31 13.27 -10.41
CA LEU A 91 -6.06 13.99 -10.65
C LEU A 91 -5.24 13.40 -11.81
N ASN A 92 -5.15 12.06 -11.89
CA ASN A 92 -4.29 11.34 -12.83
C ASN A 92 -5.03 10.28 -13.68
N GLY A 93 -6.34 10.18 -13.55
CA GLY A 93 -7.15 9.14 -14.20
C GLY A 93 -7.35 9.35 -15.70
N GLY A 94 -7.57 8.25 -16.42
CA GLY A 94 -7.71 8.23 -17.87
C GLY A 94 -6.37 8.31 -18.63
N LEU A 95 -5.24 8.18 -17.92
CA LEU A 95 -3.90 8.08 -18.49
C LEU A 95 -3.23 6.77 -18.05
N GLU A 96 -2.66 6.05 -19.01
CA GLU A 96 -1.76 4.94 -18.72
C GLU A 96 -0.40 5.47 -18.25
N ARG A 97 0.00 5.09 -17.03
CA ARG A 97 1.24 5.55 -16.42
C ARG A 97 2.26 4.41 -16.35
N TRP A 98 3.34 4.56 -17.12
CA TRP A 98 4.43 3.60 -17.18
C TRP A 98 5.50 3.98 -16.16
N PHE A 99 5.44 3.38 -14.99
CA PHE A 99 6.43 3.60 -13.93
C PHE A 99 7.61 2.65 -14.06
N ALA A 100 8.75 3.03 -13.48
CA ALA A 100 9.90 2.13 -13.39
C ALA A 100 9.49 0.80 -12.73
N PRO A 101 9.88 -0.36 -13.31
CA PRO A 101 9.47 -1.64 -12.77
C PRO A 101 10.13 -1.90 -11.41
N VAL A 102 9.42 -2.57 -10.49
CA VAL A 102 10.07 -3.24 -9.36
C VAL A 102 11.07 -4.25 -9.93
N THR A 103 12.28 -4.30 -9.39
CA THR A 103 13.32 -5.16 -9.95
C THR A 103 12.91 -6.64 -9.88
N SER A 104 13.48 -7.49 -10.73
CA SER A 104 13.20 -8.93 -10.69
C SER A 104 13.57 -9.55 -9.34
N ALA A 105 14.69 -9.11 -8.76
CA ALA A 105 15.14 -9.55 -7.44
C ALA A 105 14.12 -9.21 -6.34
N ILE A 106 13.60 -7.97 -6.30
CA ILE A 106 12.63 -7.56 -5.28
C ILE A 106 11.25 -8.20 -5.51
N GLY A 107 10.83 -8.37 -6.76
CA GLY A 107 9.59 -9.08 -7.07
C GLY A 107 9.60 -10.57 -6.69
N ALA A 108 10.79 -11.19 -6.65
CA ALA A 108 11.00 -12.57 -6.23
C ALA A 108 11.45 -12.70 -4.77
N HIS A 109 11.66 -11.59 -4.06
CA HIS A 109 12.23 -11.56 -2.72
C HIS A 109 11.32 -12.29 -1.71
N PRO A 110 11.86 -13.06 -0.75
CA PRO A 110 11.06 -13.80 0.24
C PRO A 110 10.02 -12.92 0.96
N ALA A 111 10.41 -11.73 1.43
CA ALA A 111 9.47 -10.75 1.99
C ALA A 111 8.31 -10.37 1.06
N MET A 112 8.57 -10.07 -0.22
CA MET A 112 7.51 -9.77 -1.19
C MET A 112 6.56 -10.97 -1.35
N ARG A 113 7.11 -12.19 -1.44
CA ARG A 113 6.30 -13.42 -1.57
C ARG A 113 5.44 -13.67 -0.34
N ALA A 114 5.98 -13.46 0.86
CA ALA A 114 5.26 -13.61 2.11
C ALA A 114 4.12 -12.58 2.24
N ILE A 115 4.37 -11.31 1.89
CA ILE A 115 3.34 -10.26 1.88
C ILE A 115 2.22 -10.60 0.91
N LEU A 116 2.55 -10.96 -0.34
CA LEU A 116 1.52 -11.29 -1.34
C LEU A 116 0.71 -12.52 -0.96
N ARG A 117 1.34 -13.53 -0.33
CA ARG A 117 0.64 -14.72 0.17
C ARG A 117 -0.29 -14.37 1.34
N ALA A 118 0.18 -13.59 2.30
CA ALA A 118 -0.64 -13.16 3.43
C ALA A 118 -1.84 -12.32 2.96
N CYS A 119 -1.63 -11.40 2.01
CA CYS A 119 -2.72 -10.65 1.38
C CYS A 119 -3.70 -11.55 0.65
N PHE A 120 -3.22 -12.51 -0.15
CA PHE A 120 -4.08 -13.47 -0.85
C PHE A 120 -4.92 -14.27 0.14
N ASP A 121 -4.30 -14.89 1.16
CA ASP A 121 -5.01 -15.71 2.15
C ASP A 121 -6.08 -14.91 2.90
N LEU A 122 -5.79 -13.64 3.20
CA LEU A 122 -6.73 -12.72 3.85
C LEU A 122 -7.87 -12.32 2.91
N PHE A 123 -7.55 -11.68 1.78
CA PHE A 123 -8.54 -11.07 0.89
C PHE A 123 -9.39 -12.11 0.15
N ASP A 124 -8.78 -13.19 -0.31
CA ASP A 124 -9.52 -14.31 -0.89
C ASP A 124 -10.42 -14.97 0.16
N GLY A 125 -9.94 -15.16 1.38
CA GLY A 125 -10.72 -15.71 2.48
C GLY A 125 -11.88 -14.83 2.96
N LEU A 126 -11.80 -13.52 2.71
CA LEU A 126 -12.86 -12.55 2.99
C LEU A 126 -13.87 -12.39 1.86
N THR A 127 -13.51 -12.78 0.64
CA THR A 127 -14.36 -12.63 -0.54
C THR A 127 -15.36 -13.78 -0.63
N PRO A 128 -16.67 -13.54 -0.79
CA PRO A 128 -17.69 -14.58 -0.99
C PRO A 128 -17.35 -15.50 -2.16
N ALA A 129 -17.64 -16.80 -2.04
CA ALA A 129 -17.21 -17.81 -3.01
C ALA A 129 -17.71 -17.56 -4.45
N ASP A 130 -18.92 -17.03 -4.60
CA ASP A 130 -19.54 -16.65 -5.88
C ASP A 130 -18.98 -15.34 -6.46
N ALA A 131 -18.26 -14.57 -5.65
CA ALA A 131 -17.63 -13.31 -6.02
C ALA A 131 -16.12 -13.44 -6.28
N LYS A 132 -15.50 -14.61 -6.04
CA LYS A 132 -14.06 -14.83 -6.23
C LYS A 132 -13.69 -14.90 -7.73
N PRO A 133 -12.62 -14.22 -8.15
CA PRO A 133 -12.11 -14.37 -9.51
C PRO A 133 -11.31 -15.68 -9.63
N ALA A 134 -11.09 -16.15 -10.86
CA ALA A 134 -10.18 -17.28 -11.10
C ALA A 134 -8.74 -16.96 -10.68
N ALA A 135 -8.32 -15.70 -10.86
CA ALA A 135 -7.09 -15.13 -10.32
C ALA A 135 -7.30 -13.64 -10.07
N TRP A 136 -6.78 -13.15 -8.96
CA TRP A 136 -6.77 -11.73 -8.63
C TRP A 136 -5.74 -11.00 -9.50
N HIS A 137 -6.12 -9.85 -10.04
CA HIS A 137 -5.18 -8.86 -10.55
C HIS A 137 -4.59 -8.10 -9.36
N VAL A 138 -3.31 -8.30 -9.12
CA VAL A 138 -2.61 -7.68 -7.99
C VAL A 138 -1.63 -6.64 -8.52
N GLU A 139 -1.67 -5.44 -7.96
CA GLU A 139 -0.66 -4.43 -8.20
C GLU A 139 0.12 -4.14 -6.94
N ILE A 140 1.42 -3.90 -7.10
CA ILE A 140 2.26 -3.41 -6.02
C ILE A 140 2.91 -2.11 -6.42
N HIS A 141 2.98 -1.20 -5.45
CA HIS A 141 3.61 0.09 -5.58
C HIS A 141 4.58 0.28 -4.43
N GLN A 142 5.87 0.40 -4.75
CA GLN A 142 6.84 0.91 -3.80
C GLN A 142 6.75 2.42 -3.84
N PHE A 143 6.50 3.08 -2.70
CA PHE A 143 6.46 4.53 -2.60
C PHE A 143 7.42 5.03 -1.53
N ARG A 144 8.21 6.04 -1.88
CA ARG A 144 8.87 6.94 -0.92
C ARG A 144 8.29 8.34 -1.10
N ILE A 145 7.78 8.91 -0.01
CA ILE A 145 7.35 10.30 0.07
C ILE A 145 8.39 11.07 0.86
N GLU A 146 9.07 12.00 0.21
CA GLU A 146 10.06 12.89 0.81
C GLU A 146 9.39 14.17 1.31
N ALA A 147 9.87 14.72 2.42
CA ALA A 147 9.52 16.06 2.87
C ALA A 147 10.80 16.88 3.05
N ARG A 148 10.74 18.18 2.79
CA ARG A 148 11.90 19.09 2.86
C ARG A 148 11.50 20.41 3.49
N ALA A 149 12.49 21.22 3.88
CA ALA A 149 12.24 22.57 4.35
C ALA A 149 11.45 23.38 3.30
N GLY A 150 10.24 23.82 3.64
CA GLY A 150 9.37 24.58 2.75
C GLY A 150 8.62 23.77 1.68
N GLU A 151 8.77 22.44 1.64
CA GLU A 151 8.05 21.56 0.71
C GLU A 151 7.48 20.35 1.48
N HIS A 152 6.16 20.29 1.60
CA HIS A 152 5.48 19.19 2.28
C HIS A 152 5.48 17.96 1.37
N GLY A 153 5.68 16.78 1.94
CA GLY A 153 5.40 15.54 1.22
C GLY A 153 3.92 15.22 1.31
N LEU A 154 3.27 14.93 0.17
CA LEU A 154 1.84 14.59 0.15
C LEU A 154 1.68 13.10 -0.21
N PRO A 155 1.42 12.21 0.75
CA PRO A 155 1.22 10.79 0.41
C PRO A 155 0.00 10.56 -0.48
N THR A 156 -1.07 11.33 -0.24
CA THR A 156 -2.33 11.29 -1.00
C THR A 156 -2.65 12.72 -1.50
N PRO A 157 -2.01 13.20 -2.58
CA PRO A 157 -2.20 14.58 -3.06
C PRO A 157 -3.65 14.90 -3.46
N GLU A 158 -4.40 13.89 -3.88
CA GLU A 158 -5.84 13.96 -4.16
C GLU A 158 -6.72 14.10 -2.90
N GLY A 159 -6.16 13.88 -1.70
CA GLY A 159 -6.89 13.86 -0.44
C GLY A 159 -7.63 12.55 -0.19
N LEU A 160 -8.83 12.65 0.38
CA LEU A 160 -9.68 11.50 0.70
C LEU A 160 -10.17 10.81 -0.58
N HIS A 161 -9.81 9.54 -0.77
CA HIS A 161 -10.07 8.82 -2.02
C HIS A 161 -10.38 7.34 -1.79
N ARG A 162 -10.67 6.66 -2.90
CA ARG A 162 -10.74 5.21 -3.06
C ARG A 162 -9.86 4.83 -4.25
N ASP A 163 -9.27 3.65 -4.22
CA ASP A 163 -8.31 3.22 -5.23
C ASP A 163 -8.97 2.68 -6.51
N GLY A 164 -10.24 2.29 -6.44
CA GLY A 164 -10.97 1.65 -7.54
C GLY A 164 -10.65 0.16 -7.67
N VAL A 165 -10.44 -0.49 -6.53
CA VAL A 165 -10.10 -1.91 -6.41
C VAL A 165 -11.03 -2.59 -5.39
N ASP A 166 -10.77 -3.84 -5.03
CA ASP A 166 -11.54 -4.53 -4.00
C ASP A 166 -10.87 -4.40 -2.63
N TRP A 167 -9.56 -4.66 -2.59
CA TRP A 167 -8.80 -4.69 -1.33
C TRP A 167 -7.49 -3.94 -1.45
N VAL A 168 -7.08 -3.28 -0.36
CA VAL A 168 -5.83 -2.54 -0.28
C VAL A 168 -5.09 -2.92 1.00
N LEU A 169 -3.78 -3.12 0.88
CA LEU A 169 -2.81 -3.09 1.97
C LEU A 169 -1.91 -1.86 1.77
N VAL A 170 -1.69 -1.09 2.84
CA VAL A 170 -0.61 -0.11 2.95
C VAL A 170 0.29 -0.54 4.10
N LEU A 171 1.50 -1.02 3.78
CA LEU A 171 2.49 -1.49 4.74
C LEU A 171 3.62 -0.47 4.90
N LEU A 172 3.89 -0.02 6.13
CA LEU A 172 5.01 0.87 6.43
C LEU A 172 6.33 0.09 6.34
N VAL A 173 7.24 0.58 5.51
CA VAL A 173 8.58 0.00 5.34
C VAL A 173 9.59 0.74 6.20
N ALA A 174 9.57 2.07 6.12
CA ALA A 174 10.43 2.93 6.91
C ALA A 174 9.79 4.31 7.09
N ARG A 175 10.17 4.98 8.18
CA ARG A 175 9.76 6.35 8.47
C ARG A 175 10.92 7.03 9.18
N GLU A 176 11.45 8.10 8.60
CA GLU A 176 12.63 8.80 9.12
C GLU A 176 12.35 10.29 9.17
N ASN A 177 12.60 10.91 10.33
CA ASN A 177 12.55 12.37 10.52
C ASN A 177 11.24 13.05 10.05
N VAL A 178 10.10 12.35 10.12
CA VAL A 178 8.81 12.84 9.62
C VAL A 178 7.78 13.03 10.75
N ALA A 179 7.19 14.23 10.81
CA ALA A 179 5.98 14.53 11.57
C ALA A 179 4.71 14.18 10.78
N SER A 180 3.57 14.07 11.46
CA SER A 180 2.25 13.88 10.82
C SER A 180 2.12 12.57 10.01
N GLY A 181 1.49 12.56 8.82
CA GLY A 181 1.24 11.33 8.07
C GLY A 181 0.18 10.42 8.73
N MET A 182 -0.84 11.03 9.34
CA MET A 182 -1.97 10.34 9.93
C MET A 182 -2.89 9.85 8.83
N THR A 183 -3.23 8.56 8.87
CA THR A 183 -4.28 7.97 8.05
C THR A 183 -5.63 8.30 8.65
N SER A 184 -6.56 8.83 7.85
CA SER A 184 -7.98 8.95 8.21
C SER A 184 -8.82 8.02 7.36
N ILE A 185 -9.83 7.41 7.98
CA ILE A 185 -10.81 6.52 7.34
C ILE A 185 -12.18 7.17 7.47
N HIS A 186 -12.92 7.20 6.37
CA HIS A 186 -14.25 7.77 6.31
C HIS A 186 -15.23 6.78 5.69
N ASP A 187 -16.48 6.79 6.14
CA ASP A 187 -17.55 6.00 5.52
C ASP A 187 -17.94 6.55 4.13
N LEU A 188 -18.93 5.91 3.47
CA LEU A 188 -19.40 6.34 2.16
C LEU A 188 -20.12 7.70 2.16
N LEU A 189 -20.53 8.20 3.33
CA LEU A 189 -21.07 9.54 3.54
C LEU A 189 -19.96 10.57 3.88
N LYS A 190 -18.69 10.14 3.82
CA LYS A 190 -17.49 10.91 4.16
C LYS A 190 -17.40 11.33 5.64
N GLN A 191 -18.12 10.66 6.53
CA GLN A 191 -17.97 10.85 7.98
C GLN A 191 -16.72 10.13 8.47
N ASN A 192 -15.92 10.77 9.32
CA ASN A 192 -14.71 10.16 9.86
C ASN A 192 -15.09 9.05 10.85
N ILE A 193 -14.59 7.83 10.61
CA ILE A 193 -14.85 6.63 11.41
C ILE A 193 -13.58 6.02 12.01
N GLY A 194 -12.41 6.59 11.72
CA GLY A 194 -11.15 6.07 12.24
C GLY A 194 -9.96 6.96 11.88
N ASN A 195 -9.01 7.06 12.81
CA ASN A 195 -7.73 7.73 12.57
C ASN A 195 -6.61 6.96 13.27
N PHE A 196 -5.49 6.79 12.58
CA PHE A 196 -4.29 6.18 13.14
C PHE A 196 -3.06 6.63 12.36
N THR A 197 -1.87 6.43 12.91
CA THR A 197 -0.61 6.77 12.23
C THR A 197 0.25 5.52 12.18
N LEU A 198 0.77 5.18 10.99
CA LEU A 198 1.79 4.15 10.86
C LEU A 198 3.12 4.75 11.33
N THR A 199 3.67 4.22 12.42
CA THR A 199 4.83 4.78 13.12
C THR A 199 6.02 3.82 13.18
N GLN A 200 5.79 2.52 13.16
CA GLN A 200 6.82 1.49 13.20
C GLN A 200 6.88 0.74 11.87
N PRO A 201 8.07 0.36 11.36
CA PRO A 201 8.17 -0.60 10.26
C PRO A 201 7.28 -1.82 10.53
N MET A 202 6.59 -2.28 9.49
CA MET A 202 5.55 -3.32 9.53
C MET A 202 4.18 -2.91 10.11
N ASP A 203 3.98 -1.67 10.56
CA ASP A 203 2.62 -1.16 10.76
C ASP A 203 1.86 -1.20 9.42
N ALA A 204 0.62 -1.69 9.43
CA ALA A 204 -0.17 -1.92 8.23
C ALA A 204 -1.61 -1.41 8.34
N ALA A 205 -2.09 -0.77 7.28
CA ALA A 205 -3.49 -0.47 7.07
C ALA A 205 -4.08 -1.42 6.02
N PHE A 206 -5.25 -1.98 6.31
CA PHE A 206 -6.04 -2.78 5.38
C PHE A 206 -7.35 -2.08 5.11
N VAL A 207 -7.83 -2.11 3.87
CA VAL A 207 -9.03 -1.40 3.44
C VAL A 207 -9.86 -2.31 2.53
N ASP A 208 -11.17 -2.40 2.81
CA ASP A 208 -12.20 -2.78 1.85
C ASP A 208 -12.56 -1.52 1.06
N ASP A 209 -11.97 -1.39 -0.13
CA ASP A 209 -12.05 -0.16 -0.92
C ASP A 209 -13.50 0.15 -1.36
N SER A 210 -14.39 -0.85 -1.33
CA SER A 210 -15.80 -0.64 -1.65
C SER A 210 -16.59 0.06 -0.54
N ARG A 211 -16.09 0.02 0.72
CA ARG A 211 -16.85 0.41 1.91
C ARG A 211 -16.41 1.72 2.54
N VAL A 212 -15.18 2.13 2.34
CA VAL A 212 -14.62 3.31 3.01
C VAL A 212 -13.78 4.14 2.04
N TYR A 213 -13.66 5.43 2.36
CA TYR A 213 -12.62 6.28 1.81
C TYR A 213 -11.45 6.35 2.78
N HIS A 214 -10.25 6.60 2.26
CA HIS A 214 -9.07 6.82 3.07
C HIS A 214 -8.19 7.95 2.53
N GLY A 215 -7.39 8.54 3.40
CA GLY A 215 -6.45 9.59 3.07
C GLY A 215 -5.33 9.67 4.09
N VAL A 216 -4.24 10.34 3.74
CA VAL A 216 -3.12 10.54 4.65
C VAL A 216 -2.76 12.02 4.69
N THR A 217 -2.62 12.57 5.91
CA THR A 217 -2.22 13.97 6.06
C THR A 217 -0.83 14.22 5.47
N PRO A 218 -0.53 15.46 5.04
CA PRO A 218 0.80 15.85 4.64
C PRO A 218 1.86 15.49 5.69
N VAL A 219 3.08 15.24 5.22
CA VAL A 219 4.25 14.97 6.05
C VAL A 219 5.24 16.14 5.97
N GLU A 220 5.85 16.44 7.11
CA GLU A 220 6.81 17.54 7.27
C GLU A 220 8.05 17.03 8.01
N PRO A 221 9.24 17.60 7.76
CA PRO A 221 10.44 17.22 8.49
C PRO A 221 10.35 17.64 9.96
N LEU A 222 10.70 16.75 10.89
CA LEU A 222 10.87 17.10 12.31
C LEU A 222 12.10 18.02 12.49
N ASP A 223 13.20 17.66 11.83
CA ASP A 223 14.40 18.48 11.70
C ASP A 223 14.59 18.86 10.21
N PRO A 224 14.35 20.12 9.82
CA PRO A 224 14.47 20.57 8.43
C PRO A 224 15.87 20.44 7.82
N SER A 225 16.91 20.22 8.63
CA SER A 225 18.30 20.06 8.17
C SER A 225 18.65 18.62 7.75
N ARG A 226 17.79 17.65 8.05
CA ARG A 226 18.00 16.22 7.79
C ARG A 226 17.02 15.71 6.72
N PRO A 227 17.39 14.65 5.96
CA PRO A 227 16.43 13.96 5.11
C PRO A 227 15.20 13.52 5.90
N ALA A 228 14.00 13.69 5.34
CA ALA A 228 12.75 13.25 5.93
C ALA A 228 11.95 12.47 4.88
N TYR A 229 11.54 11.25 5.22
CA TYR A 229 10.78 10.42 4.30
C TYR A 229 9.87 9.39 4.99
N ARG A 230 8.84 8.98 4.25
CA ARG A 230 7.91 7.91 4.59
C ARG A 230 7.86 6.90 3.44
N ASP A 231 8.25 5.68 3.74
CA ASP A 231 8.31 4.56 2.79
C ASP A 231 7.15 3.60 3.06
N VAL A 232 6.36 3.32 2.03
CA VAL A 232 5.29 2.32 2.08
C VAL A 232 5.32 1.40 0.88
N LEU A 233 4.92 0.17 1.11
CA LEU A 233 4.47 -0.75 0.07
C LEU A 233 2.93 -0.71 0.05
N VAL A 234 2.37 -0.38 -1.10
CA VAL A 234 0.93 -0.53 -1.34
C VAL A 234 0.71 -1.77 -2.19
N VAL A 235 -0.23 -2.62 -1.78
CA VAL A 235 -0.65 -3.82 -2.51
C VAL A 235 -2.14 -3.75 -2.72
N THR A 236 -2.60 -3.78 -3.96
CA THR A 236 -4.02 -3.75 -4.31
C THR A 236 -4.44 -5.05 -4.96
N PHE A 237 -5.63 -5.53 -4.62
CA PHE A 237 -6.25 -6.70 -5.24
C PHE A 237 -7.53 -6.26 -5.93
N ARG A 238 -7.66 -6.64 -7.20
CA ARG A 238 -8.87 -6.44 -7.99
C ARG A 238 -9.27 -7.74 -8.67
N ARG A 239 -10.58 -7.98 -8.71
CA ARG A 239 -11.17 -9.08 -9.48
C ARG A 239 -10.98 -8.93 -10.99
#